data_AF-A0A841VK16-F1
#
_entry.id   AF-A0A841VK16-F1
#
_cell.length_a   1.000
_cell.length_b   1.000
_cell.length_c   1.000
_cell.angle_alpha   90.00
_cell.angle_beta   90.00
_cell.angle_gamma   90.00
#
_symmetry.space_group_name_H-M   'P 1'
#
loop_
_entity.id
_entity.type
_entity.pdbx_description
1 polymer ?
#
loop_
_entity_poly.entity_id
_entity_poly.type
_entity_poly.pdbx_seq_one_letter_code
_entity_poly.pdbx_strand_id
1 'polypeptide(L)'
;MSKNDKSKLMISLDSVDRLKWSSELGKRLQSLRGEIPMRTLADKVNNNGVTCTYQYIHKLEVGKAEAVSTDLIVAICNALDADFKQLFPAVYIDPSELLAILQKNVA
;
A
#
# COMPACT_ATOMS: atom_id res chain seq x y z
N MET A 1 -13.73 23.81 -24.06
CA MET A 1 -12.88 24.31 -22.94
C MET A 1 -13.30 23.55 -21.69
N SER A 2 -12.52 22.54 -21.29
CA SER A 2 -12.82 21.69 -20.13
C SER A 2 -12.47 22.43 -18.84
N LYS A 3 -13.38 22.40 -17.86
CA LYS A 3 -13.31 23.11 -16.59
C LYS A 3 -12.30 22.44 -15.65
N ASN A 4 -11.37 23.22 -15.10
CA ASN A 4 -10.55 23.00 -13.89
C ASN A 4 -10.50 21.56 -13.33
N ASP A 5 -9.58 20.74 -13.83
CA ASP A 5 -9.04 19.61 -13.05
C ASP A 5 -8.08 20.23 -12.03
N LYS A 6 -8.51 20.41 -10.78
CA LYS A 6 -7.62 20.81 -9.68
C LYS A 6 -6.40 19.90 -9.74
N SER A 7 -5.22 20.47 -9.97
CA SER A 7 -3.99 19.76 -10.31
C SER A 7 -3.75 18.53 -9.43
N LYS A 8 -4.13 17.36 -9.93
CA LYS A 8 -3.84 16.08 -9.28
C LYS A 8 -2.36 15.81 -9.48
N LEU A 9 -1.57 15.96 -8.42
CA LEU A 9 -0.17 15.56 -8.43
C LEU A 9 -0.10 14.06 -8.12
N MET A 10 0.08 13.26 -9.15
CA MET A 10 0.42 11.84 -9.02
C MET A 10 1.90 11.67 -9.28
N ILE A 11 2.57 10.89 -8.43
CA ILE A 11 3.99 10.55 -8.57
C ILE A 11 4.06 9.08 -8.95
N SER A 12 4.84 8.75 -9.99
CA SER A 12 5.09 7.35 -10.33
C SER A 12 5.79 6.65 -9.18
N LEU A 13 5.40 5.41 -8.88
CA LEU A 13 6.10 4.59 -7.89
C LEU A 13 7.56 4.33 -8.29
N ASP A 14 7.87 4.33 -9.59
CA ASP A 14 9.25 4.25 -10.10
C ASP A 14 10.12 5.45 -9.66
N SER A 15 9.48 6.53 -9.22
CA SER A 15 10.14 7.74 -8.70
C SER A 15 10.17 7.79 -7.16
N VAL A 16 9.73 6.73 -6.48
CA VAL A 16 9.67 6.63 -5.02
C VAL A 16 10.57 5.47 -4.57
N ASP A 17 11.72 5.79 -3.99
CA ASP A 17 12.66 4.75 -3.50
C ASP A 17 12.08 3.97 -2.32
N ARG A 18 11.57 4.70 -1.30
CA ARG A 18 11.05 4.09 -0.07
C ARG A 18 9.78 4.76 0.41
N LEU A 19 8.91 3.95 0.96
CA LEU A 19 7.67 4.37 1.60
C LEU A 19 7.81 4.26 3.12
N LYS A 20 7.34 5.29 3.82
CA LYS A 20 7.28 5.28 5.28
C LYS A 20 6.43 4.09 5.74
N TRP A 21 6.93 3.38 6.74
CA TRP A 21 6.25 2.22 7.29
C TRP A 21 5.69 2.53 8.67
N SER A 22 4.62 1.82 9.03
CA SER A 22 3.94 2.01 10.32
C SER A 22 3.43 0.68 10.85
N SER A 23 3.13 0.63 12.15
CA SER A 23 2.51 -0.53 12.76
C SER A 23 1.12 -0.84 12.21
N GLU A 24 0.40 0.17 11.69
CA GLU A 24 -0.88 -0.06 11.01
C GLU A 24 -0.67 -0.81 9.68
N LEU A 25 0.30 -0.38 8.87
CA LEU A 25 0.66 -1.06 7.63
C LEU A 25 1.17 -2.49 7.90
N GLY A 26 1.92 -2.69 8.99
CA GLY A 26 2.34 -4.01 9.45
C GLY A 26 1.16 -4.93 9.76
N LYS A 27 0.17 -4.44 10.52
CA LYS A 27 -1.06 -5.20 10.80
C LYS A 27 -1.86 -5.50 9.52
N ARG A 28 -1.95 -4.54 8.59
CA ARG A 28 -2.60 -4.76 7.29
C ARG A 28 -1.88 -5.84 6.48
N LEU A 29 -0.56 -5.81 6.42
CA LEU A 29 0.23 -6.86 5.77
C LEU A 29 -0.05 -8.23 6.40
N GLN A 30 -0.08 -8.31 7.73
CA GLN A 30 -0.42 -9.55 8.44
C GLN A 30 -1.82 -10.06 8.08
N SER A 31 -2.80 -9.16 8.01
CA SER A 31 -4.17 -9.50 7.58
C SER A 31 -4.23 -9.97 6.13
N LEU A 32 -3.51 -9.31 5.22
CA LEU A 32 -3.44 -9.70 3.80
C LEU A 32 -2.75 -11.05 3.60
N ARG A 33 -1.67 -11.32 4.35
CA ARG A 33 -0.99 -12.62 4.31
C ARG A 33 -1.90 -13.74 4.80
N GLY A 34 -2.72 -13.46 5.80
CA GLY A 34 -3.63 -14.44 6.40
C GLY A 34 -2.87 -15.68 6.88
N GLU A 35 -3.29 -16.84 6.37
CA GLU A 35 -2.72 -18.15 6.74
C GLU A 35 -1.44 -18.52 6.00
N ILE A 36 -1.03 -17.75 4.98
CA ILE A 36 0.20 -18.03 4.23
C ILE A 36 1.39 -17.93 5.19
N PRO A 37 2.22 -18.98 5.37
CA PRO A 37 3.38 -18.89 6.25
C PRO A 37 4.36 -17.79 5.81
N MET A 38 4.95 -17.06 6.75
CA MET A 38 5.90 -15.98 6.42
C MET A 38 7.08 -16.48 5.57
N ARG A 39 7.56 -17.70 5.81
CA ARG A 39 8.62 -18.30 4.99
C ARG A 39 8.16 -18.49 3.55
N THR A 40 6.95 -19.01 3.34
CA THR A 40 6.36 -19.15 2.00
C THR A 40 6.19 -17.80 1.30
N LEU A 41 5.79 -16.75 2.03
CA LEU A 41 5.74 -15.40 1.46
C LEU A 41 7.14 -14.89 1.07
N ALA A 42 8.15 -15.09 1.91
CA ALA A 42 9.53 -14.71 1.59
C ALA A 42 10.03 -15.43 0.32
N ASP A 43 9.78 -16.73 0.21
CA ASP A 43 10.16 -17.52 -0.95
C ASP A 43 9.49 -17.01 -2.23
N LYS A 44 8.19 -16.70 -2.17
CA LYS A 44 7.46 -16.09 -3.30
C LYS A 44 8.04 -14.72 -3.71
N VAL A 45 8.38 -13.88 -2.73
CA VAL A 45 8.99 -12.56 -2.98
C VAL A 45 10.37 -12.72 -3.62
N ASN A 46 11.18 -13.66 -3.12
CA ASN A 46 12.50 -13.99 -3.69
C ASN A 46 12.41 -14.46 -5.14
N ASN A 47 11.38 -15.25 -5.48
CA ASN A 47 11.15 -15.70 -6.86
C ASN A 47 10.80 -14.55 -7.82
N ASN A 48 10.37 -13.39 -7.30
CA ASN A 48 10.14 -12.17 -8.09
C ASN A 48 11.43 -11.31 -8.23
N GLY A 49 12.59 -11.84 -7.84
CA GLY A 49 13.88 -11.15 -7.98
C GLY A 49 14.21 -10.16 -6.87
N VAL A 50 13.39 -10.08 -5.82
CA VAL A 50 13.61 -9.18 -4.67
C VAL A 50 13.97 -9.99 -3.44
N THR A 51 15.14 -9.72 -2.85
CA THR A 51 15.59 -10.41 -1.63
C THR A 51 14.73 -10.03 -0.42
N CYS A 52 14.09 -11.02 0.19
CA CYS A 52 13.32 -10.90 1.40
C CYS A 52 13.52 -12.13 2.30
N THR A 53 13.72 -11.90 3.59
CA THR A 53 13.80 -12.97 4.59
C THR A 53 12.51 -13.05 5.38
N TYR A 54 12.18 -14.22 5.92
CA TYR A 54 10.98 -14.36 6.76
C TYR A 54 11.08 -13.50 8.03
N GLN A 55 12.28 -13.27 8.57
CA GLN A 55 12.50 -12.37 9.70
C GLN A 55 12.19 -10.92 9.31
N TYR A 56 12.48 -10.54 8.07
CA TYR A 56 12.13 -9.22 7.57
C TYR A 56 10.61 -9.07 7.41
N ILE A 57 9.91 -10.08 6.87
CA ILE A 57 8.44 -10.10 6.86
C ILE A 57 7.88 -9.94 8.27
N HIS A 58 8.40 -10.70 9.24
CA HIS A 58 7.98 -10.55 10.62
C HIS A 58 8.21 -9.11 11.12
N LYS A 59 9.39 -8.52 10.85
CA LYS A 59 9.72 -7.13 11.19
C LYS A 59 8.72 -6.14 10.59
N LEU A 60 8.29 -6.37 9.35
CA LEU A 60 7.28 -5.55 8.68
C LEU A 60 5.93 -5.66 9.38
N GLU A 61 5.48 -6.88 9.69
CA GLU A 61 4.18 -7.13 10.33
C GLU A 61 4.09 -6.51 11.73
N VAL A 62 5.18 -6.52 12.50
CA VAL A 62 5.22 -5.86 13.81
C VAL A 62 5.51 -4.36 13.75
N GLY A 63 5.61 -3.77 12.55
CA GLY A 63 5.79 -2.33 12.36
C GLY A 63 7.16 -1.80 12.77
N LYS A 64 8.19 -2.64 12.86
CA LYS A 64 9.54 -2.27 13.33
C LYS A 64 10.46 -1.73 12.22
N ALA A 65 9.95 -1.59 11.00
CA ALA A 65 10.66 -0.90 9.93
C ALA A 65 10.28 0.59 9.95
N GLU A 66 11.26 1.47 9.73
CA GLU A 66 11.02 2.91 9.58
C GLU A 66 10.49 3.25 8.18
N ALA A 67 11.10 2.63 7.16
CA ALA A 67 10.71 2.74 5.77
C ALA A 67 11.06 1.45 5.02
N VAL A 68 10.32 1.15 3.97
CA VAL A 68 10.45 -0.07 3.14
C VAL A 68 10.59 0.35 1.69
N SER A 69 11.44 -0.34 0.93
CA SER A 69 11.59 -0.05 -0.50
C SER A 69 10.29 -0.33 -1.25
N THR A 70 10.01 0.49 -2.25
CA THR A 70 8.83 0.35 -3.09
C THR A 70 8.84 -0.98 -3.84
N ASP A 71 10.00 -1.41 -4.35
CA ASP A 71 10.17 -2.69 -5.03
C ASP A 71 9.77 -3.88 -4.15
N LEU A 72 10.15 -3.85 -2.87
CA LEU A 72 9.79 -4.92 -1.95
C LEU A 72 8.29 -4.92 -1.65
N ILE A 73 7.69 -3.74 -1.49
CA ILE A 73 6.25 -3.62 -1.28
C ILE A 73 5.49 -4.18 -2.48
N VAL A 74 5.87 -3.79 -3.70
CA VAL A 74 5.25 -4.29 -4.93
C VAL A 74 5.45 -5.80 -5.06
N ALA A 75 6.64 -6.32 -4.78
CA ALA A 75 6.90 -7.75 -4.82
C ALA A 75 6.07 -8.54 -3.78
N ILE A 76 5.85 -7.98 -2.59
CA ILE A 76 4.97 -8.55 -1.56
C ILE A 76 3.51 -8.56 -2.03
N CYS A 77 3.03 -7.43 -2.57
CA CYS A 77 1.68 -7.33 -3.12
C CYS A 77 1.45 -8.38 -4.22
N ASN A 78 2.39 -8.51 -5.17
CA ASN A 78 2.33 -9.51 -6.22
C ASN A 78 2.35 -10.96 -5.67
N ALA A 79 3.18 -11.23 -4.67
CA ALA A 79 3.26 -12.55 -4.03
C ALA A 79 1.98 -12.96 -3.28
N LEU A 80 1.19 -11.96 -2.85
CA LEU A 80 -0.09 -12.13 -2.17
C LEU A 80 -1.30 -12.00 -3.10
N ASP A 81 -1.09 -11.72 -4.39
CA ASP A 81 -2.16 -11.39 -5.34
C ASP A 81 -3.07 -10.25 -4.82
N ALA A 82 -2.44 -9.22 -4.24
CA ALA A 82 -3.11 -8.08 -3.63
C ALA A 82 -2.79 -6.78 -4.38
N ASP A 83 -3.80 -5.93 -4.58
CA ASP A 83 -3.62 -4.58 -5.09
C ASP A 83 -2.86 -3.74 -4.05
N PHE A 84 -1.93 -2.90 -4.52
CA PHE A 84 -1.16 -1.98 -3.68
C PHE A 84 -2.06 -1.14 -2.74
N LYS A 85 -3.25 -0.73 -3.20
CA LYS A 85 -4.25 0.05 -2.44
C LYS A 85 -4.83 -0.73 -1.26
N GLN A 86 -4.79 -2.06 -1.26
CA GLN A 86 -5.23 -2.86 -0.11
C GLN A 86 -4.23 -2.74 1.06
N LEU A 87 -2.94 -2.59 0.74
CA LEU A 87 -1.90 -2.38 1.73
C LEU A 87 -1.76 -0.89 2.10
N PHE A 88 -1.78 -0.01 1.10
CA PHE A 88 -1.74 1.45 1.24
C PHE A 88 -3.08 2.06 0.80
N PRO A 89 -4.13 1.98 1.64
CA PRO A 89 -5.40 2.61 1.30
C PRO A 89 -5.23 4.12 1.30
N ALA A 90 -5.55 4.73 0.16
CA ALA A 90 -5.69 6.16 0.04
C ALA A 90 -7.17 6.48 -0.18
N VAL A 91 -7.72 7.36 0.65
CA VAL A 91 -9.04 7.95 0.41
C VAL A 91 -8.81 9.27 -0.29
N TYR A 92 -9.24 9.34 -1.55
CA TYR A 92 -9.33 10.59 -2.26
C TYR A 92 -10.75 11.11 -2.15
N ILE A 93 -10.89 12.31 -1.61
CA ILE A 93 -12.17 13.03 -1.58
C ILE A 93 -11.96 14.30 -2.37
N ASP A 94 -12.71 14.50 -3.46
CA ASP A 94 -12.89 15.83 -4.00
C ASP A 94 -13.83 16.60 -3.06
N PRO A 95 -13.37 17.66 -2.38
CA PRO A 95 -14.23 18.43 -1.49
C PRO A 95 -15.46 19.00 -2.20
N SER A 96 -15.38 19.24 -3.52
CA SER A 96 -16.50 19.73 -4.32
C SER A 96 -17.59 18.67 -4.50
N GLU A 97 -17.22 17.40 -4.67
CA GLU A 97 -18.18 16.29 -4.72
C GLU A 97 -18.77 16.01 -3.33
N LEU A 98 -17.95 16.06 -2.27
CA LEU A 98 -18.43 15.90 -0.89
C LEU A 98 -19.48 16.97 -0.53
N LEU A 99 -19.24 18.22 -0.89
CA LEU A 99 -20.20 19.33 -0.68
C LEU A 99 -21.51 19.11 -1.44
N ALA A 100 -21.45 18.60 -2.67
CA ALA A 100 -22.66 18.31 -3.46
C ALA A 100 -23.50 17.17 -2.84
N ILE A 101 -22.85 16.15 -2.25
CA ILE A 101 -23.54 15.06 -1.54
C ILE A 101 -24.18 15.58 -0.25
N LEU A 102 -23.46 16.40 0.52
CA LEU A 102 -23.98 16.97 1.77
C LEU A 102 -25.19 17.89 1.52
N GLN A 103 -25.19 18.69 0.45
CA GLN A 103 -26.31 19.56 0.11
C GLN A 103 -27.56 18.80 -0.34
N LYS A 104 -27.41 17.63 -0.98
CA LYS A 104 -28.54 16.79 -1.41
C LYS A 104 -29.25 16.06 -0.27
N ASN A 105 -28.59 15.86 0.87
CA ASN A 105 -29.13 15.12 2.02
C ASN A 105 -29.69 16.03 3.12
N VAL A 106 -29.74 17.34 2.89
CA VAL A 106 -30.28 18.36 3.82
C VAL A 106 -31.56 19.02 3.25
N ALA A 107 -32.09 18.49 2.14
CA ALA A 107 -33.35 18.91 1.51
C ALA A 107 -34.46 17.89 1.71
#